data_AF-A0A9P8PJW5-F1
#
_entry.id   AF-A0A9P8PJW5-F1
#
_cell.length_a   1.000
_cell.length_b   1.000
_cell.length_c   1.000
_cell.angle_alpha   90.00
_cell.angle_beta   90.00
_cell.angle_gamma   90.00
#
_symmetry.space_group_name_H-M   'P 1'
#
loop_
_entity.id
_entity.type
_entity.pdbx_description
1 polymer ?
#
loop_
_entity_poly.entity_id
_entity_poly.type
_entity_poly.pdbx_seq_one_letter_code
_entity_poly.pdbx_strand_id
1 'polypeptide(L)'
;MTIRQRVIRKQSFLSRIKAYPFDLLLSINEQRELIDWDSHAITFALPLGYSLTFFFFLCTFILGLGTKKETSQYFDYQDFDTVLSHETLNGDHAHTSMLEKLTNAVLLMLWSVCIFNSYRFFTRSRSYYIYNKDFDDNNNASLTKIERSRSFLENVQEYFQLVRSAGTIDTYWELKVWDPSKFSTYLFISFSPLNLMYLRSATPITFSTLFFSLLNSFLLHYLIIFKFTQQVQDKKTLYEETTDEYQRKFVNPRLSTKKLSVGIDATKGPYSDEYVTTEAPGKYQKIFKTHDLKGREVTEFYNEDSREFEVIDANSYGKQRHKRMLSPVKAGFGSYL
;
A
#
# COMPACT_ATOMS: atom_id res chain seq x y z
N MET A 1 -17.35 -6.16 56.16
CA MET A 1 -16.66 -6.40 54.87
C MET A 1 -15.20 -6.04 55.01
N THR A 2 -14.30 -7.01 55.20
CA THR A 2 -12.86 -6.77 55.26
C THR A 2 -12.28 -6.81 53.84
N ILE A 3 -11.80 -5.66 53.36
CA ILE A 3 -11.20 -5.53 52.03
C ILE A 3 -9.84 -6.24 52.05
N ARG A 4 -9.75 -7.38 51.37
CA ARG A 4 -8.48 -8.09 51.18
C ARG A 4 -7.56 -7.25 50.29
N GLN A 5 -6.47 -6.74 50.85
CA GLN A 5 -5.46 -6.03 50.09
C GLN A 5 -4.74 -6.98 49.13
N ARG A 6 -4.66 -6.57 47.86
CA ARG A 6 -3.96 -7.30 46.79
C ARG A 6 -2.46 -7.26 47.05
N VAL A 7 -1.87 -8.40 47.43
CA VAL A 7 -0.42 -8.53 47.56
C VAL A 7 0.19 -8.59 46.16
N ILE A 8 0.82 -7.50 45.73
CA ILE A 8 1.60 -7.45 44.50
C ILE A 8 3.00 -7.96 44.83
N ARG A 9 3.41 -9.08 44.21
CA ARG A 9 4.78 -9.60 44.35
C ARG A 9 5.75 -8.59 43.75
N LYS A 10 6.57 -7.96 44.59
CA LYS A 10 7.65 -7.09 44.13
C LYS A 10 8.75 -7.97 43.53
N GLN A 11 9.14 -7.68 42.30
CA GLN A 11 10.29 -8.35 41.68
C GLN A 11 11.57 -7.92 42.40
N SER A 12 12.55 -8.82 42.46
CA SER A 12 13.87 -8.52 43.02
C SER A 12 14.57 -7.43 42.18
N PHE A 13 15.41 -6.60 42.81
CA PHE A 13 16.13 -5.54 42.10
C PHE A 13 17.02 -6.08 40.96
N LEU A 14 17.65 -7.25 41.17
CA LEU A 14 18.50 -7.88 40.16
C LEU A 14 17.68 -8.37 38.95
N SER A 15 16.49 -8.94 39.18
CA SER A 15 15.58 -9.29 38.08
C SER A 15 15.12 -8.06 37.30
N ARG A 16 14.94 -6.90 37.96
CA ARG A 16 14.54 -5.65 37.30
C ARG A 16 15.63 -5.09 36.40
N ILE A 17 16.89 -5.12 36.83
CA ILE A 17 18.03 -4.67 36.01
C ILE A 17 18.22 -5.59 34.80
N LYS A 18 18.06 -6.91 34.98
CA LYS A 18 18.14 -7.88 33.87
C LYS A 18 17.00 -7.74 32.86
N ALA A 19 15.80 -7.38 33.32
CA ALA A 19 14.63 -7.17 32.45
C ALA A 19 14.58 -5.79 31.79
N TYR A 20 15.20 -4.76 32.40
CA TYR A 20 15.20 -3.38 31.92
C TYR A 20 15.53 -3.19 30.42
N PRO A 21 16.57 -3.82 29.82
CA PRO A 21 16.85 -3.61 28.40
C PRO A 21 15.72 -4.14 27.50
N PHE A 22 15.09 -5.24 27.88
CA PHE A 22 13.95 -5.80 27.15
C PHE A 22 12.70 -4.93 27.33
N ASP A 23 12.43 -4.48 28.55
CA ASP A 23 11.31 -3.57 28.85
C ASP A 23 11.47 -2.22 28.12
N LEU A 24 12.70 -1.71 28.02
CA LEU A 24 13.02 -0.51 27.26
C LEU A 24 12.76 -0.73 25.76
N LEU A 25 13.24 -1.84 25.18
CA LEU A 25 12.98 -2.17 23.78
C LEU A 25 11.49 -2.29 23.49
N LEU A 26 10.74 -2.93 24.38
CA LEU A 26 9.29 -3.06 24.28
C LEU A 26 8.61 -1.69 24.35
N SER A 27 9.01 -0.83 25.30
CA SER A 27 8.47 0.52 25.42
C SER A 27 8.77 1.41 24.21
N ILE A 28 9.97 1.30 23.63
CA ILE A 28 10.32 2.02 22.40
C ILE A 28 9.50 1.51 21.23
N ASN A 29 9.29 0.19 21.15
CA ASN A 29 8.48 -0.39 20.09
C ASN A 29 7.01 0.04 20.21
N GLU A 30 6.45 0.02 21.43
CA GLU A 30 5.10 0.49 21.72
C GLU A 30 4.97 1.98 21.37
N GLN A 31 5.90 2.83 21.81
CA GLN A 31 5.92 4.24 21.43
C GLN A 31 6.02 4.44 19.92
N ARG A 32 6.84 3.65 19.23
CA ARG A 32 6.99 3.72 17.77
C ARG A 32 5.70 3.33 17.04
N GLU A 33 4.95 2.38 17.57
CA GLU A 33 3.68 1.91 16.99
C GLU A 33 2.52 2.85 17.30
N LEU A 34 2.51 3.47 18.49
CA LEU A 34 1.53 4.46 18.91
C LEU A 34 1.64 5.77 18.11
N ILE A 35 2.84 6.15 17.69
CA ILE A 35 3.07 7.39 16.94
C ILE A 35 2.75 7.15 15.45
N ASP A 36 1.64 7.71 14.99
CA ASP A 36 1.33 7.77 13.56
C ASP A 36 2.20 8.84 12.86
N TRP A 37 3.43 8.45 12.50
CA TRP A 37 4.38 9.29 11.78
C TRP A 37 3.86 9.78 10.42
N ASP A 38 2.86 9.11 9.83
CA ASP A 38 2.33 9.48 8.53
C ASP A 38 1.37 10.68 8.62
N SER A 39 0.70 10.89 9.75
CA SER A 39 -0.14 12.09 9.99
C SER A 39 0.69 13.37 10.18
N HIS A 40 1.84 13.25 10.85
CA HIS A 40 2.75 14.38 11.12
C HIS A 40 3.78 14.61 10.02
N ALA A 41 3.71 13.85 8.93
CA ALA A 41 4.73 13.85 7.90
C ALA A 41 4.92 15.22 7.22
N ILE A 42 3.84 15.92 6.90
CA ILE A 42 3.93 17.24 6.25
C ILE A 42 4.46 18.29 7.23
N THR A 43 3.93 18.32 8.45
CA THR A 43 4.27 19.35 9.44
C THR A 43 5.67 19.18 10.01
N PHE A 44 6.17 17.95 10.12
CA PHE A 44 7.47 17.68 10.74
C PHE A 44 8.54 17.24 9.74
N ALA A 45 8.26 16.30 8.83
CA ALA A 45 9.29 15.71 7.98
C ALA A 45 9.82 16.69 6.91
N LEU A 46 8.94 17.50 6.30
CA LEU A 46 9.33 18.51 5.32
C LEU A 46 10.26 19.59 5.88
N PRO A 47 9.89 20.33 6.96
CA PRO A 47 10.79 21.35 7.50
C PRO A 47 12.06 20.73 8.07
N LEU A 48 11.99 19.54 8.65
CA LEU A 48 13.17 18.82 9.12
C LEU A 48 14.14 18.51 7.97
N GLY A 49 13.65 18.01 6.84
CA GLY A 49 14.50 17.71 5.69
C GLY A 49 15.15 18.96 5.09
N TYR A 50 14.41 20.06 4.91
CA TYR A 50 15.01 21.32 4.47
C TYR A 50 16.00 21.89 5.48
N SER A 51 15.70 21.79 6.78
CA SER A 51 16.61 22.21 7.84
C SER A 51 17.90 21.39 7.82
N LEU A 52 17.83 20.08 7.58
CA LEU A 52 19.01 19.21 7.45
C LEU A 52 19.83 19.54 6.20
N THR A 53 19.18 19.79 5.05
CA THR A 53 19.86 20.24 3.82
C THR A 53 20.56 21.58 4.03
N PHE A 54 19.89 22.54 4.69
CA PHE A 54 20.49 23.83 5.02
C PHE A 54 21.66 23.70 5.99
N PHE A 55 21.52 22.86 7.01
CA PHE A 55 22.60 22.59 7.95
C PHE A 55 23.80 21.93 7.25
N PHE A 56 23.57 21.00 6.33
CA PHE A 56 24.61 20.39 5.51
C PHE A 56 25.34 21.43 4.63
N PHE A 57 24.58 22.35 4.01
CA PHE A 57 25.14 23.47 3.28
C PHE A 57 26.03 24.34 4.17
N LEU A 58 25.56 24.71 5.36
CA LEU A 58 26.28 25.53 6.32
C LEU A 58 27.59 24.87 6.77
N CYS A 59 27.57 23.57 7.08
CA CYS A 59 28.78 22.81 7.40
C CYS A 59 29.79 22.79 6.24
N THR A 60 29.29 22.59 5.01
CA THR A 60 30.13 22.60 3.80
C THR A 60 30.72 23.97 3.54
N PHE A 61 29.94 25.04 3.76
CA PHE A 61 30.36 26.42 3.61
C PHE A 61 31.46 26.79 4.61
N ILE A 62 31.30 26.45 5.89
CA ILE A 62 32.32 26.69 6.93
C ILE A 62 33.63 25.98 6.57
N LEU A 63 33.56 24.74 6.08
CA LEU A 63 34.74 24.00 5.64
C LEU A 63 35.42 24.69 4.45
N GLY A 64 34.65 25.20 3.49
CA GLY A 64 35.17 25.94 2.33
C GLY A 64 35.82 27.29 2.66
N LEU A 65 35.44 27.93 3.78
CA LEU A 65 36.10 29.14 4.27
C LEU A 65 37.47 28.85 4.90
N GLY A 66 37.65 27.67 5.51
CA GLY A 66 38.89 27.28 6.16
C GLY A 66 39.98 26.80 5.20
N THR A 67 39.61 26.36 3.99
CA THR A 67 40.57 25.92 2.98
C THR A 67 41.20 27.12 2.29
N LYS A 68 42.49 27.40 2.55
CA LYS A 68 43.30 28.28 1.71
C LYS A 68 43.38 27.67 0.31
N LYS A 69 42.73 28.29 -0.66
CA LYS A 69 42.84 27.91 -2.08
C LYS A 69 44.29 28.12 -2.52
N GLU A 70 45.04 27.04 -2.72
CA GLU A 70 46.17 27.11 -3.64
C GLU A 70 45.60 27.40 -5.04
N THR A 71 45.97 28.56 -5.57
CA THR A 71 45.63 29.03 -6.89
C THR A 71 46.17 28.07 -7.95
N SER A 72 45.27 27.29 -8.55
CA SER A 72 45.31 26.81 -9.94
C SER A 72 46.70 26.70 -10.59
N GLN A 73 47.38 25.57 -10.40
CA GLN A 73 48.39 25.10 -11.36
C GLN A 73 47.65 24.57 -12.60
N TYR A 74 47.32 25.46 -13.54
CA TYR A 74 47.07 25.04 -14.92
C TYR A 74 48.41 24.97 -15.65
N PHE A 75 48.69 23.80 -16.23
CA PHE A 75 49.84 23.47 -17.06
C PHE A 75 51.21 23.59 -16.40
N ASP A 76 51.66 22.52 -15.75
CA ASP A 76 53.09 22.23 -15.64
C ASP A 76 53.37 20.89 -16.31
N TYR A 77 54.07 20.92 -17.45
CA TYR A 77 54.47 19.72 -18.21
C TYR A 77 55.72 19.03 -17.59
N GLN A 78 56.20 19.51 -16.45
CA GLN A 78 57.44 19.04 -15.81
C GLN A 78 57.27 17.86 -14.84
N ASP A 79 56.06 17.37 -14.59
CA ASP A 79 55.80 16.39 -13.52
C ASP A 79 55.75 14.92 -13.98
N PHE A 80 56.35 14.58 -15.14
CA PHE A 80 56.43 13.18 -15.58
C PHE A 80 57.55 12.39 -14.88
N ASP A 81 58.59 13.09 -14.38
CA ASP A 81 59.72 12.45 -13.69
C ASP A 81 59.47 12.19 -12.19
N THR A 82 58.45 12.82 -11.60
CA THR A 82 58.06 12.62 -10.18
C THR A 82 57.08 11.46 -9.99
N VAL A 83 56.44 10.98 -11.06
CA VAL A 83 55.56 9.80 -11.02
C VAL A 83 56.35 8.50 -10.80
N LEU A 84 57.68 8.52 -10.99
CA LEU A 84 58.56 7.37 -10.76
C LEU A 84 59.24 7.37 -9.37
N SER A 85 59.07 8.42 -8.57
CA SER A 85 59.60 8.51 -7.21
C SER A 85 58.49 8.32 -6.18
N HIS A 86 57.82 7.17 -6.24
CA HIS A 86 56.97 6.73 -5.15
C HIS A 86 57.84 6.41 -3.91
N GLU A 87 57.36 6.86 -2.75
CA GLU A 87 57.77 6.46 -1.39
C GLU A 87 59.09 7.01 -0.82
N THR A 88 58.98 8.20 -0.23
CA THR A 88 59.27 8.33 1.21
C THR A 88 58.11 9.09 1.84
N LEU A 89 57.14 8.39 2.44
CA LEU A 89 57.09 8.18 3.90
C LEU A 89 57.58 9.42 4.67
N ASN A 90 56.76 10.46 4.66
CA ASN A 90 56.55 11.47 5.73
C ASN A 90 56.04 12.75 5.08
N GLY A 91 54.82 12.70 4.54
CA GLY A 91 54.08 13.92 4.22
C GLY A 91 53.70 14.58 5.54
N ASP A 92 54.31 15.73 5.83
CA ASP A 92 54.00 16.62 6.93
C ASP A 92 52.50 16.57 7.25
N HIS A 93 52.18 16.12 8.46
CA HIS A 93 50.83 16.19 8.98
C HIS A 93 50.44 17.65 9.11
N ALA A 94 49.92 18.24 8.02
CA ALA A 94 49.15 19.46 8.07
C ALA A 94 48.18 19.29 9.23
N HIS A 95 48.37 20.07 10.30
CA HIS A 95 47.55 20.03 11.49
C HIS A 95 46.15 20.49 11.10
N THR A 96 45.37 19.59 10.51
CA THR A 96 43.95 19.78 10.26
C THR A 96 43.32 20.06 11.60
N SER A 97 42.70 21.23 11.70
CA SER A 97 42.16 21.70 12.96
C SER A 97 41.18 20.66 13.50
N MET A 98 41.11 20.47 14.82
CA MET A 98 40.15 19.55 15.43
C MET A 98 38.71 19.83 14.95
N LEU A 99 38.44 21.11 14.66
CA LEU A 99 37.20 21.61 14.07
C LEU A 99 36.94 21.02 12.68
N GLU A 100 37.92 20.97 11.77
CA GLU A 100 37.79 20.36 10.44
C GLU A 100 37.51 18.86 10.51
N LYS A 101 38.13 18.16 11.46
CA LYS A 101 37.86 16.72 11.66
C LYS A 101 36.42 16.52 12.18
N LEU A 102 35.97 17.36 13.10
CA LEU A 102 34.62 17.31 13.65
C LEU A 102 33.55 17.68 12.61
N THR A 103 33.77 18.72 11.80
CA THR A 103 32.82 19.09 10.73
C THR A 103 32.73 18.00 9.67
N ASN A 104 33.84 17.38 9.28
CA ASN A 104 33.84 16.22 8.39
C ASN A 104 33.10 15.01 8.99
N ALA A 105 33.26 14.75 10.29
CA ALA A 105 32.51 13.69 10.98
C ALA A 105 30.99 13.96 10.98
N VAL A 106 30.57 15.21 11.21
CA VAL A 106 29.16 15.62 11.14
C VAL A 106 28.61 15.47 9.72
N LEU A 107 29.37 15.87 8.69
CA LEU A 107 28.98 15.69 7.29
C LEU A 107 28.79 14.20 6.94
N LEU A 108 29.69 13.32 7.39
CA LEU A 108 29.55 11.86 7.21
C LEU A 108 28.33 11.30 7.93
N MET A 109 28.03 11.79 9.15
CA MET A 109 26.82 11.39 9.88
C MET A 109 25.56 11.79 9.11
N LEU A 110 25.48 13.02 8.60
CA LEU A 110 24.36 13.50 7.79
C LEU A 110 24.20 12.68 6.50
N TRP A 111 25.31 12.34 5.84
CA TRP A 111 25.34 11.45 4.68
C TRP A 111 24.77 10.07 5.00
N SER A 112 25.19 9.48 6.12
CA SER A 112 24.70 8.18 6.58
C SER A 112 23.19 8.20 6.83
N VAL A 113 22.69 9.25 7.50
CA VAL A 113 21.25 9.43 7.74
C VAL A 113 20.48 9.56 6.43
N CYS A 114 21.01 10.27 5.44
CA CYS A 114 20.41 10.42 4.12
C CYS A 114 20.31 9.10 3.37
N ILE A 115 21.44 8.37 3.30
CA ILE A 115 21.51 7.06 2.64
C ILE A 115 20.57 6.07 3.33
N PHE A 116 20.54 6.07 4.65
CA PHE A 116 19.63 5.21 5.41
C PHE A 116 18.17 5.53 5.11
N ASN A 117 17.78 6.80 5.06
CA ASN A 117 16.41 7.19 4.70
C ASN A 117 16.06 6.77 3.26
N SER A 118 16.94 7.04 2.30
CA SER A 118 16.79 6.64 0.90
C SER A 118 16.64 5.12 0.76
N TYR A 119 17.51 4.36 1.43
CA TYR A 119 17.43 2.90 1.46
C TYR A 119 16.07 2.43 1.99
N ARG A 120 15.62 2.98 3.13
CA ARG A 120 14.33 2.64 3.73
C ARG A 120 13.14 2.99 2.82
N PHE A 121 13.23 4.07 2.05
CA PHE A 121 12.22 4.45 1.07
C PHE A 121 12.11 3.44 -0.07
N PHE A 122 13.24 2.98 -0.61
CA PHE A 122 13.24 2.02 -1.72
C PHE A 122 12.92 0.57 -1.32
N THR A 123 13.31 0.13 -0.12
CA THR A 123 13.13 -1.27 0.29
C THR A 123 11.79 -1.57 0.95
N ARG A 124 10.98 -0.55 1.27
CA ARG A 124 9.69 -0.77 1.94
C ARG A 124 8.63 -1.24 0.95
N SER A 125 8.28 -2.51 1.04
CA SER A 125 7.17 -3.13 0.32
C SER A 125 6.20 -3.80 1.30
N ARG A 126 4.95 -3.98 0.89
CA ARG A 126 3.94 -4.78 1.59
C ARG A 126 3.50 -5.92 0.69
N SER A 127 3.45 -7.11 1.25
CA SER A 127 2.90 -8.30 0.59
C SER A 127 1.41 -8.41 0.88
N TYR A 128 0.60 -8.56 -0.17
CA TYR A 128 -0.81 -8.88 -0.09
C TYR A 128 -1.03 -10.28 -0.68
N TYR A 129 -1.94 -11.04 -0.09
CA TYR A 129 -2.25 -12.40 -0.53
C TYR A 129 -3.64 -12.45 -1.13
N ILE A 130 -3.74 -12.98 -2.35
CA ILE A 130 -4.99 -13.12 -3.09
C ILE A 130 -5.30 -14.61 -3.22
N TYR A 131 -6.53 -14.97 -2.84
CA TYR A 131 -7.01 -16.35 -2.81
C TYR A 131 -8.06 -16.58 -3.89
N ASN A 132 -8.12 -17.79 -4.43
CA ASN A 132 -9.17 -18.25 -5.35
C ASN A 132 -9.36 -17.37 -6.59
N LYS A 133 -8.27 -16.84 -7.14
CA LYS A 133 -8.25 -16.12 -8.42
C LYS A 133 -7.04 -16.56 -9.23
N ASP A 134 -7.29 -16.86 -10.49
CA ASP A 134 -6.25 -17.16 -11.46
C ASP A 134 -5.91 -15.86 -12.19
N PHE A 135 -4.65 -15.45 -12.11
CA PHE A 135 -4.13 -14.35 -12.89
C PHE A 135 -3.42 -14.91 -14.11
N ASP A 136 -3.56 -14.23 -15.25
CA ASP A 136 -2.70 -14.50 -16.41
C ASP A 136 -1.25 -14.16 -16.02
N ASP A 137 -0.35 -15.13 -16.12
CA ASP A 137 1.08 -15.03 -15.70
C ASP A 137 1.87 -13.89 -16.38
N ASN A 138 1.31 -13.22 -17.38
CA ASN A 138 2.11 -12.62 -18.44
C ASN A 138 2.53 -11.15 -18.25
N ASN A 139 2.05 -10.38 -17.26
CA ASN A 139 2.30 -8.91 -17.32
C ASN A 139 2.68 -8.16 -16.04
N ASN A 140 2.53 -8.71 -14.84
CA ASN A 140 2.75 -7.94 -13.60
C ASN A 140 3.95 -8.47 -12.81
N ALA A 141 5.09 -7.76 -12.86
CA ALA A 141 6.31 -8.14 -12.14
C ALA A 141 6.18 -8.13 -10.60
N SER A 142 5.13 -7.51 -10.08
CA SER A 142 4.78 -7.45 -8.65
C SER A 142 3.96 -8.66 -8.17
N LEU A 143 3.38 -9.43 -9.10
CA LEU A 143 2.50 -10.56 -8.82
C LEU A 143 3.30 -11.86 -8.99
N THR A 144 3.41 -12.61 -7.91
CA THR A 144 4.13 -13.89 -7.91
C THR A 144 3.21 -14.99 -7.43
N LYS A 145 3.03 -16.03 -8.26
CA LYS A 145 2.33 -17.25 -7.85
C LYS A 145 3.21 -17.99 -6.85
N ILE A 146 2.71 -18.18 -5.63
CA ILE A 146 3.40 -19.01 -4.65
C ILE A 146 2.67 -20.35 -4.60
N GLU A 147 3.29 -21.33 -5.22
CA GLU A 147 3.01 -22.72 -4.93
C GLU A 147 3.83 -23.07 -3.69
N ARG A 148 3.20 -23.70 -2.68
CA ARG A 148 3.88 -24.09 -1.44
C ARG A 148 4.96 -25.14 -1.77
N SER A 149 6.12 -24.68 -2.21
CA SER A 149 7.30 -25.51 -2.49
C SER A 149 7.97 -25.83 -1.16
N ARG A 150 7.90 -27.12 -0.80
CA ARG A 150 8.50 -27.73 0.38
C ARG A 150 9.97 -27.33 0.52
N SER A 151 10.26 -26.39 1.42
CA SER A 151 11.64 -25.99 1.72
C SER A 151 11.89 -25.90 3.22
N PHE A 152 12.60 -26.94 3.70
CA PHE A 152 13.37 -27.16 4.94
C PHE A 152 12.78 -26.79 6.32
N LEU A 153 12.08 -25.65 6.46
CA LEU A 153 11.46 -25.22 7.72
C LEU A 153 10.09 -25.89 7.99
N GLU A 154 9.48 -26.51 6.98
CA GLU A 154 8.22 -27.27 7.14
C GLU A 154 8.36 -28.48 8.08
N ASN A 155 9.53 -29.13 8.14
CA ASN A 155 9.75 -30.28 9.03
C ASN A 155 9.69 -29.93 10.53
N VAL A 156 9.92 -28.67 10.90
CA VAL A 156 9.88 -28.23 12.32
C VAL A 156 8.47 -27.78 12.71
N GLN A 157 7.69 -27.31 11.74
CA GLN A 157 6.33 -26.82 11.96
C GLN A 157 5.27 -27.94 11.87
N GLU A 158 5.56 -29.03 11.16
CA GLU A 158 4.68 -30.21 11.03
C GLU A 158 4.42 -30.89 12.39
N TYR A 159 5.39 -30.88 13.33
CA TYR A 159 5.18 -31.35 14.71
C TYR A 159 4.14 -30.52 15.49
N PHE A 160 3.98 -29.24 15.14
CA PHE A 160 3.01 -28.32 15.76
C PHE A 160 1.66 -28.25 15.00
N GLN A 161 1.60 -28.70 13.75
CA GLN A 161 0.45 -28.50 12.86
C GLN A 161 -0.58 -29.64 12.78
N LEU A 162 -0.32 -30.82 13.37
CA LEU A 162 -1.36 -31.85 13.55
C LEU A 162 -2.59 -31.36 14.34
N VAL A 163 -2.45 -30.24 15.07
CA VAL A 163 -3.51 -29.62 15.88
C VAL A 163 -4.43 -28.68 15.07
N ARG A 164 -4.11 -28.33 13.81
CA ARG A 164 -4.79 -27.22 13.10
C ARG A 164 -5.34 -27.55 11.70
N SER A 165 -5.41 -28.83 11.34
CA SER A 165 -5.95 -29.26 10.04
C SER A 165 -7.43 -28.87 9.86
N ALA A 166 -7.66 -27.76 9.16
CA ALA A 166 -8.91 -27.37 8.55
C ALA A 166 -8.60 -26.66 7.22
N GLY A 167 -8.73 -27.39 6.10
CA GLY A 167 -8.78 -26.89 4.72
C GLY A 167 -7.49 -26.26 4.17
N THR A 168 -6.62 -27.04 3.53
CA THR A 168 -5.43 -26.56 2.83
C THR A 168 -5.79 -25.95 1.49
N ILE A 169 -5.75 -24.61 1.39
CA ILE A 169 -5.74 -23.90 0.10
C ILE A 169 -4.29 -23.99 -0.43
N ASP A 170 -4.08 -24.78 -1.48
CA ASP A 170 -2.74 -25.17 -1.95
C ASP A 170 -2.04 -24.13 -2.85
N THR A 171 -2.78 -23.15 -3.39
CA THR A 171 -2.24 -22.10 -4.26
C THR A 171 -2.79 -20.72 -3.88
N TYR A 172 -1.90 -19.75 -3.71
CA TYR A 172 -2.27 -18.35 -3.52
C TYR A 172 -1.26 -17.44 -4.23
N TRP A 173 -1.73 -16.26 -4.61
CA TRP A 173 -0.91 -15.25 -5.27
C TRP A 173 -0.39 -14.25 -4.24
N GLU A 174 0.91 -13.98 -4.25
CA GLU A 174 1.51 -12.89 -3.47
C GLU A 174 1.71 -11.68 -4.38
N LEU A 175 1.07 -10.57 -4.03
CA LEU A 175 1.27 -9.27 -4.67
C LEU A 175 2.16 -8.40 -3.77
N LYS A 176 3.40 -8.14 -4.21
CA LYS A 176 4.34 -7.24 -3.49
C LYS A 176 4.17 -5.81 -3.97
N VAL A 177 3.42 -5.03 -3.22
CA VAL A 177 3.16 -3.63 -3.52
C VAL A 177 4.20 -2.75 -2.84
N TRP A 178 4.80 -1.84 -3.60
CA TRP A 178 5.66 -0.81 -3.02
C TRP A 178 4.83 0.19 -2.21
N ASP A 179 5.12 0.35 -0.92
CA ASP A 179 4.36 1.20 -0.01
C ASP A 179 5.31 2.02 0.88
N PRO A 180 5.86 3.13 0.35
CA PRO A 180 6.69 4.02 1.14
C PRO A 180 5.83 4.75 2.18
N SER A 181 6.34 4.87 3.41
CA SER A 181 5.69 5.70 4.45
C SER A 181 5.70 7.15 4.00
N LYS A 182 4.60 7.89 4.27
CA LYS A 182 4.48 9.30 3.91
C LYS A 182 5.62 10.11 4.51
N PHE A 183 5.98 9.84 5.76
CA PHE A 183 7.11 10.45 6.44
C PHE A 183 8.42 10.28 5.65
N SER A 184 8.74 9.05 5.25
CA SER A 184 9.96 8.76 4.50
C SER A 184 9.97 9.41 3.13
N THR A 185 8.81 9.49 2.46
CA THR A 185 8.68 10.13 1.14
C THR A 185 8.95 11.62 1.21
N TYR A 186 8.33 12.34 2.16
CA TYR A 186 8.55 13.77 2.32
C TYR A 186 9.99 14.09 2.76
N LEU A 187 10.57 13.26 3.62
CA LEU A 187 11.97 13.40 4.02
C LEU A 187 12.90 13.15 2.83
N PHE A 188 12.65 12.13 2.01
CA PHE A 188 13.45 11.85 0.81
C PHE A 188 13.40 12.97 -0.24
N ILE A 189 12.22 13.56 -0.46
CA ILE A 189 12.04 14.67 -1.41
C ILE A 189 12.82 15.91 -0.96
N SER A 190 12.77 16.24 0.33
CA SER A 190 13.44 17.43 0.88
C SER A 190 14.93 17.22 1.16
N PHE A 191 15.34 16.00 1.52
CA PHE A 191 16.70 15.60 1.86
C PHE A 191 17.19 14.43 0.97
N SER A 192 17.31 14.70 -0.33
CA SER A 192 17.76 13.71 -1.33
C SER A 192 19.29 13.55 -1.32
N PRO A 193 19.82 12.31 -1.41
CA PRO A 193 21.27 12.06 -1.40
C PRO A 193 21.98 12.71 -2.59
N LEU A 194 21.32 12.79 -3.76
CA LEU A 194 21.92 13.40 -4.95
C LEU A 194 22.10 14.91 -4.81
N ASN A 195 21.17 15.58 -4.11
CA ASN A 195 21.32 16.99 -3.77
C ASN A 195 22.52 17.23 -2.85
N LEU A 196 22.77 16.31 -1.91
CA LEU A 196 23.97 16.39 -1.06
C LEU A 196 25.26 16.14 -1.88
N MET A 197 25.24 15.22 -2.86
CA MET A 197 26.38 15.02 -3.77
C MET A 197 26.66 16.31 -4.55
N TYR A 198 25.61 16.96 -5.04
CA TYR A 198 25.71 18.23 -5.75
C TYR A 198 26.27 19.34 -4.85
N LEU A 199 25.75 19.51 -3.63
CA LEU A 199 26.25 20.50 -2.67
C LEU A 199 27.71 20.26 -2.28
N ARG A 200 28.12 19.00 -2.10
CA ARG A 200 29.52 18.65 -1.80
C ARG A 200 30.46 18.95 -2.97
N SER A 201 29.93 18.97 -4.18
CA SER A 201 30.67 19.18 -5.43
C SER A 201 30.61 20.62 -5.93
N ALA A 202 30.11 21.57 -5.12
CA ALA A 202 29.86 22.97 -5.49
C ALA A 202 31.12 23.84 -5.76
N THR A 203 32.24 23.22 -6.13
CA THR A 203 33.40 23.85 -6.79
C THR A 203 33.14 23.96 -8.31
N PRO A 204 33.92 24.70 -9.12
CA PRO A 204 33.45 25.24 -10.41
C PRO A 204 32.98 24.17 -11.38
N ILE A 205 32.15 24.55 -12.36
CA ILE A 205 31.51 23.67 -13.36
C ILE A 205 32.51 22.64 -13.88
N THR A 206 32.41 21.42 -13.35
CA THR A 206 33.29 20.29 -13.65
C THR A 206 32.42 19.16 -14.20
N PHE A 207 33.01 18.23 -14.94
CA PHE A 207 32.31 17.04 -15.44
C PHE A 207 31.49 16.31 -14.35
N SER A 208 31.94 16.34 -13.09
CA SER A 208 31.22 15.79 -11.93
C SER A 208 29.84 16.40 -11.70
N THR A 209 29.65 17.71 -11.92
CA THR A 209 28.35 18.35 -11.72
C THR A 209 27.33 17.92 -12.77
N LEU A 210 27.79 17.70 -14.01
CA LEU A 210 26.99 17.11 -15.09
C LEU A 210 26.58 15.68 -14.74
N PHE A 211 27.52 14.86 -14.25
CA PHE A 211 27.24 13.48 -13.82
C PHE A 211 26.16 13.42 -12.73
N PHE A 212 26.24 14.24 -11.69
CA PHE A 212 25.22 14.27 -10.62
C PHE A 212 23.85 14.76 -11.11
N SER A 213 23.83 15.73 -12.03
CA SER A 213 22.60 16.21 -12.66
C SER A 213 21.92 15.11 -13.50
N LEU A 214 22.69 14.38 -14.31
CA LEU A 214 22.17 13.24 -15.08
C LEU A 214 21.68 12.12 -14.16
N LEU A 215 22.42 11.82 -13.09
CA LEU A 215 22.02 10.82 -12.11
C LEU A 215 20.71 11.20 -11.41
N ASN A 216 20.51 12.49 -11.11
CA ASN A 216 19.25 12.99 -10.55
C ASN A 216 18.08 12.84 -11.52
N SER A 217 18.30 13.18 -12.79
CA SER A 217 17.30 12.97 -13.85
C SER A 217 16.93 11.49 -14.00
N PHE A 218 17.92 10.60 -14.01
CA PHE A 218 17.71 9.16 -14.06
C PHE A 218 16.94 8.63 -12.84
N LEU A 219 17.31 9.08 -11.63
CA LEU A 219 16.62 8.68 -10.40
C LEU A 219 15.15 9.12 -10.42
N LEU A 220 14.86 10.35 -10.84
CA LEU A 220 13.48 10.84 -10.97
C LEU A 220 12.69 10.04 -12.01
N HIS A 221 13.30 9.72 -13.15
CA HIS A 221 12.68 8.89 -14.18
C HIS A 221 12.34 7.49 -13.64
N TYR A 222 13.27 6.83 -12.98
CA TYR A 222 13.04 5.53 -12.36
C TYR A 222 11.93 5.58 -11.30
N LEU A 223 11.94 6.61 -10.45
CA LEU A 223 10.97 6.77 -9.37
C LEU A 223 9.54 7.00 -9.92
N ILE A 224 9.38 7.95 -10.85
CA ILE A 224 8.07 8.31 -11.40
C ILE A 224 7.55 7.22 -12.34
N ILE A 225 8.34 6.82 -13.35
CA ILE A 225 7.84 5.96 -14.41
C ILE A 225 7.77 4.51 -13.94
N PHE A 226 8.83 3.99 -13.32
CA PHE A 226 8.86 2.58 -12.97
C PHE A 226 8.14 2.33 -11.63
N LYS A 227 8.53 3.02 -10.56
CA LYS A 227 7.99 2.73 -9.22
C LYS A 227 6.56 3.23 -9.03
N PHE A 228 6.26 4.49 -9.33
CA PHE A 228 4.92 5.03 -9.11
C PHE A 228 3.88 4.44 -10.07
N THR A 229 4.18 4.28 -11.36
CA THR A 229 3.23 3.64 -12.30
C THR A 229 2.91 2.21 -11.87
N GLN A 230 3.94 1.42 -11.49
CA GLN A 230 3.72 0.07 -10.97
C GLN A 230 2.87 0.10 -9.70
N GLN A 231 3.13 1.01 -8.77
CA GLN A 231 2.34 1.13 -7.54
C GLN A 231 0.87 1.47 -7.82
N VAL A 232 0.58 2.36 -8.78
CA VAL A 232 -0.80 2.69 -9.16
C VAL A 232 -1.51 1.47 -9.74
N GLN A 233 -0.84 0.74 -10.63
CA GLN A 233 -1.37 -0.48 -11.22
C GLN A 233 -1.65 -1.56 -10.16
N ASP A 234 -0.69 -1.79 -9.27
CA ASP A 234 -0.82 -2.76 -8.19
C ASP A 234 -1.99 -2.42 -7.23
N LYS A 235 -2.12 -1.13 -6.86
CA LYS A 235 -3.23 -0.66 -6.01
C LYS A 235 -4.57 -0.79 -6.71
N LYS A 236 -4.64 -0.52 -8.02
CA LYS A 236 -5.86 -0.71 -8.81
C LYS A 236 -6.32 -2.17 -8.76
N THR A 237 -5.42 -3.12 -9.02
CA THR A 237 -5.73 -4.55 -8.95
C THR A 237 -6.18 -4.97 -7.55
N LEU A 238 -5.54 -4.43 -6.50
CA LEU A 238 -5.96 -4.70 -5.12
C LEU A 238 -7.38 -4.17 -4.84
N TYR A 239 -7.70 -2.94 -5.26
CA TYR A 239 -9.03 -2.36 -5.05
C TYR A 239 -10.11 -3.09 -5.83
N GLU A 240 -9.81 -3.49 -7.06
CA GLU A 240 -10.70 -4.33 -7.87
C GLU A 240 -11.03 -5.63 -7.12
N GLU A 241 -10.02 -6.33 -6.61
CA GLU A 241 -10.25 -7.58 -5.87
C GLU A 241 -11.03 -7.38 -4.57
N THR A 242 -10.69 -6.36 -3.78
CA THR A 242 -11.43 -6.09 -2.54
C THR A 242 -12.90 -5.73 -2.81
N THR A 243 -13.18 -5.06 -3.92
CA THR A 243 -14.54 -4.72 -4.34
C THR A 243 -15.28 -5.96 -4.81
N ASP A 244 -14.63 -6.82 -5.58
CA ASP A 244 -15.19 -8.11 -6.03
C ASP A 244 -15.51 -9.03 -4.85
N GLU A 245 -14.60 -9.14 -3.89
CA GLU A 245 -14.79 -9.91 -2.66
C GLU A 245 -15.98 -9.36 -1.85
N TYR A 246 -16.02 -8.04 -1.68
CA TYR A 246 -17.12 -7.37 -1.00
C TYR A 246 -18.46 -7.63 -1.69
N GLN A 247 -18.49 -7.53 -3.03
CA GLN A 247 -19.70 -7.76 -3.81
C GLN A 247 -20.16 -9.21 -3.72
N ARG A 248 -19.24 -10.17 -3.80
CA ARG A 248 -19.53 -11.61 -3.67
C ARG A 248 -20.03 -11.99 -2.29
N LYS A 249 -19.40 -11.47 -1.22
CA LYS A 249 -19.71 -11.85 0.17
C LYS A 249 -20.92 -11.12 0.75
N PHE A 250 -21.08 -9.83 0.46
CA PHE A 250 -22.06 -8.99 1.16
C PHE A 250 -23.20 -8.50 0.27
N VAL A 251 -22.91 -8.15 -0.98
CA VAL A 251 -23.89 -7.51 -1.87
C VAL A 251 -24.78 -8.55 -2.55
N ASN A 252 -24.19 -9.49 -3.29
CA ASN A 252 -24.93 -10.48 -4.08
C ASN A 252 -25.90 -11.31 -3.24
N PRO A 253 -25.56 -11.79 -2.03
CA PRO A 253 -26.50 -12.57 -1.21
C PRO A 253 -27.71 -11.75 -0.75
N ARG A 254 -27.53 -10.45 -0.51
CA ARG A 254 -28.61 -9.53 -0.07
C ARG A 254 -29.47 -9.05 -1.23
N LEU A 255 -28.88 -8.82 -2.41
CA LEU A 255 -29.61 -8.39 -3.61
C LEU A 255 -30.31 -9.54 -4.34
N SER A 256 -29.74 -10.75 -4.29
CA SER A 256 -30.24 -11.94 -4.98
C SER A 256 -30.84 -12.96 -4.00
N THR A 257 -31.56 -12.49 -2.98
CA THR A 257 -32.34 -13.38 -2.12
C THR A 257 -33.55 -13.91 -2.91
N LYS A 258 -33.65 -15.23 -3.06
CA LYS A 258 -34.83 -15.88 -3.68
C LYS A 258 -36.06 -15.56 -2.81
N LYS A 259 -37.02 -14.82 -3.36
CA LYS A 259 -38.30 -14.52 -2.71
C LYS A 259 -39.42 -15.20 -3.48
N LEU A 260 -40.34 -15.82 -2.75
CA LEU A 260 -41.58 -16.37 -3.29
C LEU A 260 -42.72 -15.41 -2.95
N SER A 261 -43.62 -15.19 -3.90
CA SER A 261 -44.82 -14.39 -3.68
C SER A 261 -45.91 -15.35 -3.20
N VAL A 262 -46.58 -15.00 -2.11
CA VAL A 262 -47.59 -15.84 -1.50
C VAL A 262 -48.87 -15.02 -1.41
N GLY A 263 -49.92 -15.47 -2.09
CA GLY A 263 -51.26 -14.94 -1.92
C GLY A 263 -51.92 -15.62 -0.73
N ILE A 264 -52.52 -14.84 0.16
CA ILE A 264 -53.34 -15.34 1.27
C ILE A 264 -54.74 -14.79 1.05
N ASP A 265 -55.70 -15.69 0.81
CA ASP A 265 -57.11 -15.32 0.70
C ASP A 265 -57.76 -15.43 2.08
N ALA A 266 -58.37 -14.34 2.55
CA ALA A 266 -59.04 -14.28 3.85
C ALA A 266 -60.56 -14.52 3.75
N THR A 267 -61.10 -14.78 2.55
CA THR A 267 -62.56 -14.79 2.29
C THR A 267 -63.31 -15.91 3.04
N LYS A 268 -62.64 -17.01 3.43
CA LYS A 268 -63.27 -18.16 4.09
C LYS A 268 -63.14 -18.22 5.62
N GLY A 269 -62.53 -17.22 6.25
CA GLY A 269 -62.43 -17.12 7.72
C GLY A 269 -61.39 -18.04 8.38
N PRO A 270 -61.27 -18.01 9.72
CA PRO A 270 -60.12 -18.57 10.46
C PRO A 270 -60.05 -20.10 10.59
N TYR A 271 -61.02 -20.84 10.05
CA TYR A 271 -61.16 -22.30 10.23
C TYR A 271 -61.04 -23.11 8.93
N SER A 272 -60.69 -22.50 7.80
CA SER A 272 -60.44 -23.22 6.55
C SER A 272 -58.95 -23.45 6.33
N ASP A 273 -58.51 -24.72 6.30
CA ASP A 273 -57.11 -25.15 6.06
C ASP A 273 -56.63 -24.95 4.61
N GLU A 274 -57.47 -24.38 3.75
CA GLU A 274 -57.23 -24.34 2.32
C GLU A 274 -56.84 -22.92 1.87
N TYR A 275 -55.81 -22.86 1.01
CA TYR A 275 -55.40 -21.74 0.15
C TYR A 275 -54.30 -20.79 0.65
N VAL A 276 -53.11 -21.35 0.90
CA VAL A 276 -51.87 -20.65 0.52
C VAL A 276 -51.62 -20.93 -0.96
N THR A 277 -52.02 -20.03 -1.86
CA THR A 277 -51.64 -20.14 -3.26
C THR A 277 -50.20 -19.66 -3.40
N THR A 278 -49.27 -20.61 -3.49
CA THR A 278 -47.89 -20.31 -3.88
C THR A 278 -47.89 -19.99 -5.37
N GLU A 279 -47.93 -18.71 -5.70
CA GLU A 279 -47.68 -18.29 -7.07
C GLU A 279 -46.20 -18.58 -7.37
N ALA A 280 -45.92 -19.19 -8.53
CA ALA A 280 -44.56 -19.22 -9.07
C ALA A 280 -44.03 -17.79 -8.98
N PRO A 281 -42.78 -17.58 -8.48
CA PRO A 281 -42.30 -16.27 -8.10
C PRO A 281 -42.70 -15.31 -9.20
N GLY A 282 -43.66 -14.42 -8.89
CA GLY A 282 -44.16 -13.51 -9.88
C GLY A 282 -42.92 -12.90 -10.50
N LYS A 283 -42.78 -13.03 -11.82
CA LYS A 283 -41.84 -12.22 -12.57
C LYS A 283 -42.33 -10.78 -12.36
N TYR A 284 -42.09 -10.22 -11.17
CA TYR A 284 -41.93 -8.81 -10.99
C TYR A 284 -40.71 -8.52 -11.83
N GLN A 285 -40.93 -8.34 -13.12
CA GLN A 285 -39.95 -7.74 -14.01
C GLN A 285 -39.51 -6.50 -13.25
N LYS A 286 -38.22 -6.47 -12.90
CA LYS A 286 -37.65 -5.33 -12.20
C LYS A 286 -37.94 -4.13 -13.09
N ILE A 287 -38.86 -3.27 -12.65
CA ILE A 287 -39.11 -2.01 -13.33
C ILE A 287 -37.89 -1.17 -12.99
N PHE A 288 -37.11 -0.83 -14.00
CA PHE A 288 -35.93 -0.01 -13.83
C PHE A 288 -36.36 1.44 -13.99
N LYS A 289 -36.03 2.26 -13.00
CA LYS A 289 -36.09 3.70 -13.11
C LYS A 289 -34.74 4.16 -13.62
N THR A 290 -34.70 4.59 -14.87
CA THR A 290 -33.53 5.13 -15.54
C THR A 290 -33.73 6.63 -15.76
N HIS A 291 -32.66 7.31 -16.16
CA HIS A 291 -32.75 8.70 -16.58
C HIS A 291 -32.40 8.77 -18.07
N ASP A 292 -33.25 9.46 -18.84
CA ASP A 292 -32.97 9.82 -20.23
C ASP A 292 -31.75 10.77 -20.29
N LEU A 293 -31.14 10.95 -21.47
CA LEU A 293 -30.05 11.90 -21.72
C LEU A 293 -30.38 13.34 -21.30
N LYS A 294 -31.67 13.65 -21.16
CA LYS A 294 -32.22 14.93 -20.69
C LYS A 294 -32.51 14.97 -19.17
N GLY A 295 -32.12 13.95 -18.42
CA GLY A 295 -32.31 13.84 -16.97
C GLY A 295 -33.73 13.48 -16.51
N ARG A 296 -34.66 13.22 -17.44
CA ARG A 296 -36.05 12.85 -17.12
C ARG A 296 -36.09 11.41 -16.63
N GLU A 297 -36.84 11.14 -15.56
CA GLU A 297 -37.07 9.79 -15.08
C GLU A 297 -37.89 9.01 -16.11
N VAL A 298 -37.37 7.86 -16.54
CA VAL A 298 -38.03 6.93 -17.45
C VAL A 298 -38.17 5.60 -16.75
N THR A 299 -39.36 5.01 -16.80
CA THR A 299 -39.59 3.66 -16.27
C THR A 299 -39.54 2.67 -17.42
N GLU A 300 -38.56 1.78 -17.37
CA GLU A 300 -38.33 0.74 -18.37
C GLU A 300 -38.61 -0.63 -17.76
N PHE A 301 -39.11 -1.55 -18.58
CA PHE A 301 -39.13 -2.97 -18.23
C PHE A 301 -38.37 -3.78 -19.27
N TYR A 302 -37.73 -4.84 -18.81
CA TYR A 302 -37.09 -5.79 -19.69
C TYR A 302 -38.14 -6.76 -20.25
N ASN A 303 -38.31 -6.77 -21.57
CA ASN A 303 -39.16 -7.73 -22.25
C ASN A 303 -38.33 -8.96 -22.66
N GLU A 304 -38.66 -10.14 -22.12
CA GLU A 304 -37.92 -11.38 -22.42
C GLU A 304 -38.11 -11.86 -23.87
N ASP A 305 -39.25 -11.55 -24.48
CA ASP A 305 -39.57 -12.02 -25.84
C ASP A 305 -38.78 -11.25 -26.90
N SER A 306 -38.65 -9.93 -26.74
CA SER A 306 -37.83 -9.07 -27.61
C SER A 306 -36.38 -8.96 -27.16
N ARG A 307 -36.05 -9.38 -25.92
CA ARG A 307 -34.75 -9.22 -25.25
C ARG A 307 -34.27 -7.77 -25.15
N GLU A 308 -35.18 -6.81 -25.22
CA GLU A 308 -34.91 -5.37 -25.18
C GLU A 308 -35.67 -4.70 -24.03
N PHE A 309 -35.21 -3.49 -23.66
CA PHE A 309 -35.89 -2.65 -22.67
C PHE A 309 -36.95 -1.80 -23.37
N GLU A 310 -38.19 -1.89 -22.88
CA GLU A 310 -39.33 -1.12 -23.39
C GLU A 310 -39.73 -0.05 -22.37
N VAL A 311 -39.97 1.17 -22.87
CA VAL A 311 -40.39 2.31 -22.07
C VAL A 311 -41.88 2.20 -21.76
N ILE A 312 -42.25 2.38 -20.49
CA ILE A 312 -43.64 2.40 -20.05
C ILE A 312 -44.10 3.85 -19.91
N ASP A 313 -45.08 4.24 -20.73
CA ASP A 313 -45.88 5.43 -20.46
C ASP A 313 -46.88 5.16 -19.31
N ALA A 314 -47.05 6.14 -18.42
CA ALA A 314 -47.89 6.02 -17.22
C ALA A 314 -49.33 5.53 -17.51
N ASN A 315 -49.88 5.86 -18.68
CA ASN A 315 -51.21 5.44 -19.11
C ASN A 315 -51.28 3.99 -19.61
N SER A 316 -50.16 3.43 -20.09
CA SER A 316 -50.06 2.06 -20.61
C SER A 316 -49.87 1.02 -19.49
N TYR A 317 -49.30 1.44 -18.36
CA TYR A 317 -49.05 0.61 -17.19
C TYR A 317 -50.33 -0.04 -16.61
N GLY A 318 -51.40 0.75 -16.46
CA GLY A 318 -52.67 0.26 -15.92
C GLY A 318 -53.33 -0.82 -16.79
N LYS A 319 -53.24 -0.68 -18.12
CA LYS A 319 -53.83 -1.64 -19.08
C LYS A 319 -53.05 -2.95 -19.16
N GLN A 320 -51.71 -2.91 -19.12
CA GLN A 320 -50.89 -4.12 -19.16
C GLN A 320 -50.99 -4.93 -17.86
N ARG A 321 -51.08 -4.25 -16.70
CA ARG A 321 -51.27 -4.90 -15.40
C ARG A 321 -52.61 -5.66 -15.34
N HIS A 322 -53.69 -5.06 -15.84
CA HIS A 322 -55.00 -5.71 -15.87
C HIS A 322 -55.06 -6.91 -16.85
N LYS A 323 -54.45 -6.81 -18.03
CA LYS A 323 -54.40 -7.92 -19.01
C LYS A 323 -53.58 -9.13 -18.52
N ARG A 324 -52.47 -8.92 -17.81
CA ARG A 324 -51.62 -10.02 -17.32
C ARG A 324 -52.14 -10.67 -16.02
N MET A 325 -52.95 -9.97 -15.21
CA MET A 325 -53.64 -10.58 -14.07
C MET A 325 -54.76 -11.54 -14.48
N LEU A 326 -55.33 -11.36 -15.68
CA LEU A 326 -56.42 -12.18 -16.20
C LEU A 326 -55.93 -13.34 -17.08
N SER A 327 -54.62 -13.46 -17.36
CA SER A 327 -54.10 -14.59 -18.13
C SER A 327 -53.86 -15.78 -17.20
N PRO A 328 -54.63 -16.88 -17.31
CA PRO A 328 -54.34 -18.09 -16.57
C PRO A 328 -53.01 -18.65 -17.04
N VAL A 329 -52.04 -18.74 -16.14
CA VAL A 329 -50.83 -19.53 -16.39
C VAL A 329 -51.25 -20.99 -16.30
N LYS A 330 -51.30 -21.69 -17.43
CA LYS A 330 -51.33 -23.17 -17.45
C LYS A 330 -50.02 -23.64 -16.82
N ALA A 331 -50.04 -23.93 -15.52
CA ALA A 331 -48.99 -24.68 -14.87
C ALA A 331 -49.00 -26.09 -15.48
N GLY A 332 -48.11 -26.32 -16.44
CA GLY A 332 -47.76 -27.66 -16.87
C GLY A 332 -47.08 -28.36 -15.70
N PHE A 333 -47.86 -29.03 -14.86
CA PHE A 333 -47.32 -30.03 -13.95
C PHE A 333 -46.83 -31.21 -14.79
N GLY A 334 -45.54 -31.16 -15.14
CA GLY A 334 -44.79 -32.34 -15.52
C GLY A 334 -44.71 -33.25 -14.29
N SER A 335 -45.42 -34.36 -14.35
CA SER A 335 -45.33 -35.48 -13.41
C SER A 335 -43.91 -36.03 -13.43
N TYR A 336 -43.10 -35.63 -12.45
CA TYR A 336 -41.93 -36.38 -12.03
C TYR A 336 -42.27 -37.03 -10.69
N LEU A 337 -42.72 -38.29 -10.79
CA LEU A 337 -42.51 -39.31 -9.77
C LEU A 337 -41.06 -39.78 -9.83
#